data_AF-A0A3A0FYA0-F1
#
_entry.id   AF-A0A3A0FYA0-F1
#
_cell.length_a   1.000
_cell.length_b   1.000
_cell.length_c   1.000
_cell.angle_alpha   90.00
_cell.angle_beta   90.00
_cell.angle_gamma   90.00
#
_symmetry.space_group_name_H-M   'P 1'
#
loop_
_entity.id
_entity.type
_entity.pdbx_description
1 polymer ?
#
loop_
_entity_poly.entity_id
_entity_poly.type
_entity_poly.pdbx_seq_one_letter_code
_entity_poly.pdbx_strand_id
1 'polypeptide(L)'
;MRARRALVGILVLAPAVARAAEEGAHGESTFVWHALNLALILGVIVYFGRKPILAFMSDRRQTIEQGIEAAQRELAAAENRLAECNHRLAALDREVEEIRSAVRAQAESERDRLLADARVAADRIRRDAQLAVEQVGRRAREDLRAEAAEMAVRLAAEMLQRQVGDAERARLVDEFVASIESPPAAVRS
;
A
#
# COMPACT_ATOMS: atom_id res chain seq x y z
N MET A 1 -50.77 -37.79 -15.59
CA MET A 1 -51.35 -39.14 -15.36
C MET A 1 -52.63 -39.43 -16.14
N ARG A 2 -53.59 -38.50 -16.28
CA ARG A 2 -54.88 -38.75 -16.97
C ARG A 2 -54.74 -39.01 -18.49
N ALA A 3 -53.89 -38.25 -19.19
CA ALA A 3 -53.64 -38.45 -20.62
C ALA A 3 -52.98 -39.81 -20.93
N ARG A 4 -52.00 -40.21 -20.12
CA ARG A 4 -51.30 -41.50 -20.25
C ARG A 4 -52.25 -42.69 -19.99
N ARG A 5 -53.22 -42.53 -19.09
CA ARG A 5 -54.28 -43.52 -18.82
C ARG A 5 -55.31 -43.62 -19.96
N ALA A 6 -55.68 -42.51 -20.59
CA ALA A 6 -56.59 -42.50 -21.75
C ALA A 6 -55.93 -43.12 -22.99
N LEU A 7 -54.66 -42.81 -23.24
CA LEU A 7 -53.88 -43.33 -24.37
C LEU A 7 -53.63 -44.85 -24.22
N VAL A 8 -53.33 -45.30 -22.99
CA VAL A 8 -53.26 -46.74 -22.66
C VAL A 8 -54.63 -47.41 -22.76
N GLY A 9 -55.70 -46.74 -22.32
CA GLY A 9 -57.07 -47.26 -22.44
C GLY A 9 -57.49 -47.49 -23.89
N ILE A 10 -57.10 -46.61 -24.81
CA ILE A 10 -57.38 -46.74 -26.25
C ILE A 10 -56.50 -47.81 -26.90
N LEU A 11 -55.24 -47.93 -26.51
CA LEU A 11 -54.35 -49.01 -26.98
C LEU A 11 -54.84 -50.40 -26.52
N VAL A 12 -55.44 -50.49 -25.32
CA VAL A 12 -56.00 -51.73 -24.77
C VAL A 12 -57.39 -52.06 -25.34
N LEU A 13 -58.20 -51.06 -25.73
CA LEU A 13 -59.49 -51.29 -26.37
C LEU A 13 -59.39 -51.59 -27.88
N ALA A 14 -58.33 -51.13 -28.55
CA ALA A 14 -58.15 -51.30 -30.00
C ALA A 14 -58.22 -52.78 -30.48
N PRO A 15 -57.63 -53.77 -29.80
CA PRO A 15 -57.75 -55.17 -30.19
C PRO A 15 -59.17 -55.72 -30.02
N ALA A 16 -59.91 -55.29 -28.98
CA ALA A 16 -61.27 -55.74 -28.73
C ALA A 16 -62.25 -55.22 -29.79
N VAL A 17 -62.05 -53.97 -30.24
CA VAL A 17 -62.84 -53.35 -31.32
C VAL A 17 -62.46 -53.93 -32.70
N ALA A 18 -61.22 -54.36 -32.88
CA ALA A 18 -60.77 -55.06 -34.09
C ALA A 18 -61.36 -56.47 -34.20
N ARG A 19 -61.37 -57.26 -33.11
CA ARG A 19 -61.98 -58.61 -33.10
C ARG A 19 -63.49 -58.57 -33.28
N ALA A 20 -64.18 -57.57 -32.73
CA ALA A 20 -65.62 -57.37 -32.99
C ALA A 20 -65.93 -57.00 -34.45
N ALA A 21 -64.95 -56.50 -35.21
CA ALA A 21 -65.09 -56.21 -36.63
C ALA A 21 -64.97 -57.46 -37.52
N GLU A 22 -64.34 -58.53 -37.02
CA GLU A 22 -64.09 -59.77 -37.79
C GLU A 22 -65.30 -60.72 -37.82
N GLU A 23 -66.24 -60.61 -36.88
CA GLU A 23 -67.42 -61.49 -36.79
C GLU A 23 -68.63 -61.03 -37.63
N GLY A 24 -68.57 -59.87 -38.28
CA GLY A 24 -69.70 -59.38 -39.07
C GLY A 24 -69.34 -58.30 -40.07
N ALA A 25 -69.06 -58.71 -41.33
CA ALA A 25 -69.68 -58.15 -42.54
C ALA A 25 -68.85 -58.48 -43.80
N HIS A 26 -69.54 -59.00 -44.82
CA HIS A 26 -69.04 -59.05 -46.19
C HIS A 26 -69.35 -57.72 -46.91
N GLY A 27 -68.33 -57.08 -47.48
CA GLY A 27 -68.45 -55.99 -48.46
C GLY A 27 -68.99 -54.66 -47.92
N GLU A 28 -68.23 -53.58 -48.08
CA GLU A 28 -68.58 -52.18 -47.71
C GLU A 28 -68.66 -51.86 -46.20
N SER A 29 -69.33 -52.66 -45.37
CA SER A 29 -69.48 -52.39 -43.92
C SER A 29 -68.14 -52.46 -43.16
N THR A 30 -67.22 -53.32 -43.59
CA THR A 30 -65.86 -53.38 -43.02
C THR A 30 -65.11 -52.06 -43.18
N PHE A 31 -65.24 -51.40 -44.34
CA PHE A 31 -64.57 -50.11 -44.61
C PHE A 31 -65.12 -49.00 -43.70
N VAL A 32 -66.45 -48.96 -43.50
CA VAL A 32 -67.11 -47.99 -42.62
C VAL A 32 -66.64 -48.14 -41.17
N TRP A 33 -66.51 -49.38 -40.68
CA TRP A 33 -66.02 -49.63 -39.33
C TRP A 33 -64.56 -49.23 -39.14
N HIS A 34 -63.68 -49.54 -40.11
CA HIS A 34 -62.28 -49.12 -40.07
C HIS A 34 -62.15 -47.59 -40.16
N ALA A 35 -62.95 -46.93 -40.98
CA ALA A 35 -63.01 -45.47 -41.07
C ALA A 35 -63.46 -44.83 -39.76
N LEU A 36 -64.46 -45.41 -39.08
CA LEU A 36 -64.92 -44.96 -37.77
C LEU A 36 -63.84 -45.15 -36.69
N ASN A 37 -63.14 -46.29 -36.70
CA ASN A 37 -62.03 -46.56 -35.78
C ASN A 37 -60.88 -45.56 -35.97
N LEU A 38 -60.48 -45.31 -37.23
CA LEU A 38 -59.48 -44.31 -37.58
C LEU A 38 -59.91 -42.91 -37.15
N ALA A 39 -61.17 -42.52 -37.38
CA ALA A 39 -61.71 -41.23 -36.95
C ALA A 39 -61.69 -41.08 -35.43
N LEU A 40 -62.00 -42.15 -34.68
CA LEU A 40 -61.94 -42.16 -33.22
C LEU A 40 -60.50 -41.97 -32.71
N ILE A 41 -59.54 -42.73 -33.25
CA ILE A 41 -58.12 -42.62 -32.88
C ILE A 41 -57.58 -41.23 -33.25
N LEU A 42 -57.89 -40.74 -34.45
CA LEU A 42 -57.46 -39.42 -34.92
C LEU A 42 -58.06 -38.31 -34.04
N GLY A 43 -59.34 -38.42 -33.67
CA GLY A 43 -60.02 -37.49 -32.76
C GLY A 43 -59.33 -37.42 -31.39
N VAL A 44 -58.94 -38.57 -30.84
CA VAL A 44 -58.18 -38.63 -29.58
C VAL A 44 -56.80 -38.01 -29.74
N ILE A 45 -56.05 -38.34 -30.78
CA ILE A 45 -54.70 -37.79 -31.02
C ILE A 45 -54.76 -36.28 -31.19
N VAL A 46 -55.73 -35.76 -31.94
CA VAL A 46 -55.91 -34.31 -32.12
C VAL A 46 -56.33 -33.65 -30.81
N TYR A 47 -57.26 -34.23 -30.05
CA TYR A 47 -57.73 -33.66 -28.78
C TYR A 47 -56.64 -33.64 -27.71
N PHE A 48 -55.88 -34.74 -27.55
CA PHE A 48 -54.84 -34.86 -26.53
C PHE A 48 -53.47 -34.35 -26.97
N GLY A 49 -53.13 -34.44 -28.26
CA GLY A 49 -51.82 -34.06 -28.81
C GLY A 49 -51.66 -32.57 -29.09
N ARG A 50 -52.75 -31.83 -29.31
CA ARG A 50 -52.70 -30.37 -29.53
C ARG A 50 -52.00 -29.64 -28.38
N LYS A 51 -52.40 -29.90 -27.13
CA LYS A 51 -51.83 -29.21 -25.96
C LYS A 51 -50.32 -29.43 -25.78
N PRO A 52 -49.78 -30.67 -25.75
CA PRO A 52 -48.35 -30.90 -25.55
C PRO A 52 -47.49 -30.41 -26.73
N ILE A 53 -47.98 -30.50 -27.98
CA ILE A 53 -47.23 -30.02 -29.15
C ILE A 53 -47.10 -28.49 -29.11
N LEU A 54 -48.20 -27.78 -28.83
CA LEU A 54 -48.15 -26.32 -28.70
C LEU A 54 -47.31 -25.88 -27.49
N ALA A 55 -47.41 -26.59 -26.36
CA ALA A 55 -46.60 -26.31 -25.18
C ALA A 55 -45.10 -26.49 -25.48
N PHE A 56 -44.70 -27.55 -26.17
CA PHE A 56 -43.30 -27.79 -26.56
C PHE A 56 -42.76 -26.71 -27.50
N MET A 57 -43.55 -26.31 -28.51
CA MET A 57 -43.15 -25.22 -29.42
C MET A 57 -43.03 -23.88 -28.68
N SER A 58 -43.96 -23.59 -27.77
CA SER A 58 -43.93 -22.37 -26.94
C SER A 58 -42.72 -22.36 -25.99
N ASP A 59 -42.45 -23.47 -25.32
CA ASP A 59 -41.32 -23.63 -24.40
C ASP A 59 -39.97 -23.48 -25.11
N ARG A 60 -39.84 -24.08 -26.31
CA ARG A 60 -38.65 -23.88 -27.15
C ARG A 60 -38.48 -22.44 -27.59
N ARG A 61 -39.56 -21.76 -27.99
CA ARG A 61 -39.52 -20.35 -28.36
C ARG A 61 -39.07 -19.49 -27.18
N GLN A 62 -39.68 -19.69 -26.02
CA GLN A 62 -39.35 -18.98 -24.79
C GLN A 62 -37.89 -19.22 -24.37
N THR A 63 -37.40 -20.46 -24.47
CA THR A 63 -35.99 -20.78 -24.16
C THR A 63 -35.02 -20.04 -25.08
N ILE A 64 -35.32 -19.98 -26.38
CA ILE A 64 -34.48 -19.27 -27.35
C ILE A 64 -34.52 -17.77 -27.07
N GLU A 65 -35.70 -17.20 -26.82
CA GLU A 65 -35.88 -15.78 -26.50
C GLU A 65 -35.12 -15.41 -25.23
N GLN A 66 -35.26 -16.19 -24.16
CA GLN A 66 -34.50 -16.02 -22.92
C GLN A 66 -32.99 -16.16 -23.13
N GLY A 67 -32.55 -17.08 -23.99
CA GLY A 67 -31.14 -17.26 -24.33
C GLY A 67 -30.57 -16.03 -25.06
N ILE A 68 -31.33 -15.47 -26.00
CA ILE A 68 -30.94 -14.25 -26.74
C ILE A 68 -30.91 -13.05 -25.79
N GLU A 69 -31.93 -12.87 -24.94
CA GLU A 69 -31.97 -11.79 -23.94
C GLU A 69 -30.84 -11.91 -22.92
N ALA A 70 -30.50 -13.12 -22.47
CA ALA A 70 -29.36 -13.36 -21.60
C ALA A 70 -28.04 -12.99 -22.28
N ALA A 71 -27.83 -13.44 -23.52
CA ALA A 71 -26.63 -13.12 -24.28
C ALA A 71 -26.49 -11.60 -24.53
N GLN A 72 -27.57 -10.90 -24.86
CA GLN A 72 -27.57 -9.44 -25.01
C GLN A 72 -27.26 -8.72 -23.71
N ARG A 73 -27.80 -9.17 -22.58
CA ARG A 73 -27.49 -8.60 -21.26
C ARG A 73 -26.02 -8.79 -20.88
N GLU A 74 -25.47 -9.98 -21.12
CA GLU A 74 -24.06 -10.26 -20.85
C GLU A 74 -23.13 -9.44 -21.75
N LEU A 75 -23.47 -9.28 -23.03
CA LEU A 75 -22.74 -8.41 -23.96
C LEU A 75 -22.75 -6.95 -23.48
N ALA A 76 -23.93 -6.40 -23.15
CA ALA A 76 -24.05 -5.04 -22.64
C ALA A 76 -23.27 -4.85 -21.33
N ALA A 77 -23.31 -5.84 -20.42
CA ALA A 77 -22.53 -5.81 -19.19
C ALA A 77 -21.01 -5.84 -19.46
N ALA A 78 -20.56 -6.64 -20.42
CA ALA A 78 -19.16 -6.71 -20.82
C ALA A 78 -18.69 -5.40 -21.47
N GLU A 79 -19.49 -4.81 -22.36
CA GLU A 79 -19.21 -3.50 -22.98
C GLU A 79 -19.12 -2.39 -21.93
N ASN A 80 -20.05 -2.35 -20.97
CA ASN A 80 -20.01 -1.39 -19.88
C ASN A 80 -18.75 -1.54 -19.01
N ARG A 81 -18.38 -2.78 -18.66
CA ARG A 81 -17.13 -3.04 -17.90
C ARG A 81 -15.89 -2.63 -18.70
N LEU A 82 -15.88 -2.88 -20.01
CA LEU A 82 -14.77 -2.50 -20.87
C LEU A 82 -14.65 -0.97 -20.98
N ALA A 83 -15.78 -0.27 -21.12
CA ALA A 83 -15.83 1.19 -21.10
C ALA A 83 -15.33 1.76 -19.76
N GLU A 84 -15.75 1.18 -18.64
CA GLU A 84 -15.30 1.58 -17.30
C GLU A 84 -13.80 1.35 -17.10
N CYS A 85 -13.27 0.19 -17.53
CA CYS A 85 -11.84 -0.10 -17.49
C CYS A 85 -11.04 0.89 -18.35
N ASN A 86 -11.49 1.18 -19.58
CA ASN A 86 -10.83 2.14 -20.45
C ASN A 86 -10.84 3.55 -19.87
N HIS A 87 -11.95 3.96 -19.27
CA HIS A 87 -12.04 5.24 -18.58
C HIS A 87 -11.07 5.31 -17.39
N ARG A 88 -10.99 4.24 -16.59
CA ARG A 88 -10.03 4.14 -15.48
C ARG A 88 -8.59 4.19 -15.98
N LEU A 89 -8.24 3.46 -17.03
CA LEU A 89 -6.90 3.49 -17.63
C LEU A 89 -6.53 4.91 -18.09
N ALA A 90 -7.44 5.61 -18.77
CA ALA A 90 -7.21 6.99 -19.21
C ALA A 90 -7.12 7.99 -18.03
N ALA A 91 -7.73 7.69 -16.88
CA ALA A 91 -7.57 8.48 -15.66
C ALA A 91 -6.23 8.18 -14.96
N LEU A 92 -5.80 6.92 -14.96
CA LEU A 92 -4.54 6.47 -14.36
C LEU A 92 -3.33 7.20 -14.95
N ASP A 93 -3.27 7.40 -16.27
CA ASP A 93 -2.15 8.12 -16.90
C ASP A 93 -2.02 9.56 -16.38
N ARG A 94 -3.17 10.24 -16.17
CA ARG A 94 -3.21 11.58 -15.59
C ARG A 94 -2.79 11.57 -14.13
N GLU A 95 -3.32 10.64 -13.33
CA GLU A 95 -2.96 10.49 -11.93
C GLU A 95 -1.47 10.18 -11.74
N VAL A 96 -0.88 9.35 -12.61
CA VAL A 96 0.56 9.04 -12.61
C VAL A 96 1.39 10.29 -12.90
N GLU A 97 0.98 11.11 -13.87
CA GLU A 97 1.72 12.33 -14.18
C GLU A 97 1.58 13.38 -13.05
N GLU A 98 0.39 13.50 -12.45
CA GLU A 98 0.17 14.32 -11.26
C GLU A 98 1.07 13.88 -10.10
N ILE A 99 1.11 12.58 -9.79
CA ILE A 99 2.00 12.02 -8.76
C ILE A 99 3.46 12.32 -9.07
N ARG A 100 3.90 12.10 -10.33
CA ARG A 100 5.28 12.40 -10.73
C ARG A 100 5.62 13.87 -10.56
N SER A 101 4.71 14.77 -10.94
CA SER A 101 4.92 16.21 -10.80
C SER A 101 5.03 16.62 -9.33
N ALA A 102 4.16 16.09 -8.47
CA ALA A 102 4.15 16.34 -7.04
C ALA A 102 5.42 15.82 -6.36
N VAL A 103 5.86 14.60 -6.71
CA VAL A 103 7.10 14.01 -6.19
C VAL A 103 8.32 14.83 -6.59
N ARG A 104 8.40 15.31 -7.85
CA ARG A 104 9.51 16.18 -8.29
C ARG A 104 9.53 17.50 -7.50
N ALA A 105 8.38 18.16 -7.37
CA ALA A 105 8.27 19.41 -6.62
C ALA A 105 8.65 19.23 -5.14
N GLN A 106 8.19 18.15 -4.51
CA GLN A 106 8.55 17.82 -3.13
C GLN A 106 10.05 17.53 -3.01
N ALA A 107 10.64 16.74 -3.93
CA ALA A 107 12.05 16.43 -3.92
C ALA A 107 12.93 17.68 -4.08
N GLU A 108 12.54 18.62 -4.94
CA GLU A 108 13.24 19.90 -5.09
C GLU A 108 13.16 20.74 -3.81
N SER A 109 11.97 20.86 -3.21
CA SER A 109 11.80 21.58 -1.95
C SER A 109 12.58 20.94 -0.80
N GLU A 110 12.61 19.61 -0.70
CA GLU A 110 13.37 18.90 0.33
C GLU A 110 14.88 19.04 0.11
N ARG A 111 15.33 18.97 -1.15
CA ARG A 111 16.74 19.21 -1.50
C ARG A 111 17.17 20.61 -1.06
N ASP A 112 16.38 21.62 -1.38
CA ASP A 112 16.73 23.00 -1.06
C ASP A 112 16.74 23.25 0.45
N ARG A 113 15.79 22.66 1.19
CA ARG A 113 15.79 22.66 2.66
C ARG A 113 17.02 21.98 3.24
N LEU A 114 17.37 20.78 2.74
CA LEU A 114 18.53 20.03 3.21
C LEU A 114 19.84 20.79 2.94
N LEU A 115 19.95 21.45 1.78
CA LEU A 115 21.10 22.29 1.45
C LEU A 115 21.18 23.52 2.35
N ALA A 116 20.06 24.15 2.69
CA ALA A 116 20.02 25.27 3.63
C ALA A 116 20.47 24.83 5.03
N ASP A 117 19.92 23.73 5.53
CA ASP A 117 20.27 23.15 6.83
C ASP A 117 21.75 22.76 6.89
N ALA A 118 22.27 22.14 5.82
CA ALA A 118 23.68 21.78 5.71
C ALA A 118 24.61 23.01 5.74
N ARG A 119 24.22 24.12 5.09
CA ARG A 119 24.98 25.38 5.14
C ARG A 119 25.00 25.96 6.56
N VAL A 120 23.85 26.01 7.23
CA VAL A 120 23.74 26.50 8.61
C VAL A 120 24.58 25.63 9.55
N ALA A 121 24.54 24.31 9.40
CA ALA A 121 25.36 23.39 10.17
C ALA A 121 26.85 23.60 9.91
N ALA A 122 27.27 23.76 8.65
CA ALA A 122 28.65 24.03 8.29
C ALA A 122 29.17 25.34 8.90
N ASP A 123 28.37 26.41 8.87
CA ASP A 123 28.73 27.70 9.46
C ASP A 123 28.78 27.64 10.99
N ARG A 124 27.92 26.84 11.61
CA ARG A 124 28.00 26.54 13.05
C ARG A 124 29.29 25.82 13.40
N ILE A 125 29.62 24.74 12.69
CA ILE A 125 30.87 23.99 12.89
C ILE A 125 32.09 24.89 12.74
N ARG A 126 32.10 25.77 11.72
CA ARG A 126 33.20 26.73 11.52
C ARG A 126 33.35 27.70 12.69
N ARG A 127 32.24 28.26 13.19
CA ARG A 127 32.26 29.16 14.35
C ARG A 127 32.73 28.44 15.61
N ASP A 128 32.21 27.25 15.86
CA ASP A 128 32.60 26.45 17.02
C ASP A 128 34.10 26.07 16.96
N ALA A 129 34.61 25.74 15.77
CA ALA A 129 36.03 25.48 15.56
C ALA A 129 36.89 26.73 15.78
N GLN A 130 36.48 27.90 15.31
CA GLN A 130 37.19 29.17 15.56
C GLN A 130 37.26 29.49 17.05
N LEU A 131 36.14 29.36 17.76
CA LEU A 131 36.10 29.55 19.21
C LEU A 131 37.00 28.55 19.95
N ALA A 132 37.00 27.28 19.52
CA ALA A 132 37.89 26.27 20.09
C ALA A 132 39.36 26.60 19.86
N VAL A 133 39.75 27.03 18.65
CA VAL A 133 41.12 27.45 18.33
C VAL A 133 41.54 28.64 19.18
N GLU A 134 40.67 29.65 19.36
CA GLU A 134 40.96 30.78 20.22
C GLU A 134 41.17 30.36 21.69
N GLN A 135 40.33 29.46 22.20
CA GLN A 135 40.45 28.95 23.57
C GLN A 135 41.74 28.16 23.76
N VAL A 136 42.08 27.27 22.83
CA VAL A 136 43.34 26.51 22.84
C VAL A 136 44.54 27.45 22.76
N GLY A 137 44.48 28.46 21.89
CA GLY A 137 45.54 29.46 21.76
C GLY A 137 45.75 30.31 23.02
N ARG A 138 44.68 30.65 23.73
CA ARG A 138 44.78 31.33 25.04
C ARG A 138 45.43 30.44 26.09
N ARG A 139 44.95 29.19 26.23
CA ARG A 139 45.54 28.22 27.17
C ARG A 139 47.01 27.97 26.90
N ALA A 140 47.38 27.72 25.64
CA ALA A 140 48.78 27.52 25.25
C ALA A 140 49.68 28.72 25.60
N ARG A 141 49.17 29.96 25.48
CA ARG A 141 49.92 31.16 25.89
C ARG A 141 50.06 31.27 27.40
N GLU A 142 49.03 30.89 28.16
CA GLU A 142 49.07 30.85 29.63
C GLU A 142 50.06 29.81 30.12
N ASP A 143 50.03 28.61 29.54
CA ASP A 143 50.96 27.51 29.84
C ASP A 143 52.41 27.92 29.56
N LEU A 144 52.68 28.49 28.38
CA LEU A 144 54.03 28.98 28.02
C LEU A 144 54.52 30.09 28.96
N ARG A 145 53.63 30.97 29.42
CA ARG A 145 54.00 32.02 30.40
C ARG A 145 54.32 31.43 31.77
N ALA A 146 53.56 30.45 32.22
CA ALA A 146 53.81 29.75 33.47
C ALA A 146 55.18 29.03 33.43
N GLU A 147 55.45 28.31 32.34
CA GLU A 147 56.71 27.58 32.14
C GLU A 147 57.91 28.53 32.04
N ALA A 148 57.77 29.66 31.32
CA ALA A 148 58.79 30.71 31.27
C ALA A 148 59.07 31.34 32.64
N ALA A 149 58.02 31.62 33.44
CA ALA A 149 58.17 32.13 34.79
C ALA A 149 58.90 31.13 35.71
N GLU A 150 58.56 29.85 35.62
CA GLU A 150 59.22 28.78 36.38
C GLU A 150 60.70 28.64 36.00
N MET A 151 61.03 28.70 34.71
CA MET A 151 62.41 28.70 34.23
C MET A 151 63.19 29.94 34.73
N ALA A 152 62.58 31.13 34.69
CA ALA A 152 63.21 32.36 35.17
C ALA A 152 63.50 32.31 36.67
N VAL A 153 62.55 31.81 37.48
CA VAL A 153 62.75 31.63 38.93
C VAL A 153 63.87 30.61 39.21
N ARG A 154 63.91 29.49 38.50
CA ARG A 154 65.01 28.51 38.61
C ARG A 154 66.36 29.13 38.30
N LEU A 155 66.47 29.85 37.19
CA LEU A 155 67.72 30.49 36.78
C LEU A 155 68.16 31.55 37.80
N ALA A 156 67.23 32.36 38.30
CA ALA A 156 67.51 33.34 39.35
C ALA A 156 68.00 32.67 40.64
N ALA A 157 67.37 31.57 41.05
CA ALA A 157 67.80 30.79 42.22
C ALA A 157 69.21 30.20 42.03
N GLU A 158 69.52 29.65 40.86
CA GLU A 158 70.86 29.14 40.53
C GLU A 158 71.92 30.25 40.52
N MET A 159 71.60 31.43 39.97
CA MET A 159 72.49 32.59 39.98
C MET A 159 72.75 33.10 41.40
N LEU A 160 71.70 33.20 42.22
CA LEU A 160 71.82 33.62 43.62
C LEU A 160 72.68 32.64 44.42
N GLN A 161 72.47 31.33 44.26
CA GLN A 161 73.32 30.31 44.89
C GLN A 161 74.80 30.43 44.51
N ARG A 162 75.11 30.82 43.26
CA ARG A 162 76.49 31.01 42.79
C ARG A 162 77.15 32.30 43.29
N GLN A 163 76.38 33.38 43.52
CA GLN A 163 76.92 34.69 43.91
C GLN A 163 76.95 34.93 45.43
N VAL A 164 76.17 34.18 46.21
CA VAL A 164 76.11 34.35 47.67
C VAL A 164 77.31 33.70 48.35
N GLY A 165 78.32 34.53 48.66
CA GLY A 165 79.44 34.19 49.54
C GLY A 165 79.10 34.30 51.04
N ASP A 166 80.00 33.84 51.90
CA ASP A 166 79.74 33.73 53.36
C ASP A 166 79.43 35.08 54.04
N ALA A 167 80.00 36.19 53.54
CA ALA A 167 79.73 37.54 54.05
C ALA A 167 78.30 38.03 53.76
N GLU A 168 77.75 37.70 52.59
CA GLU A 168 76.39 38.11 52.20
C GLU A 168 75.34 37.30 52.98
N ARG A 169 75.64 36.02 53.29
CA ARG A 169 74.76 35.19 54.16
C ARG A 169 74.67 35.74 55.57
N ALA A 170 75.79 36.18 56.15
CA ALA A 170 75.79 36.79 57.49
C ALA A 170 74.94 38.06 57.53
N ARG A 171 75.06 38.92 56.51
CA ARG A 171 74.23 40.13 56.36
C ARG A 171 72.73 39.83 56.25
N LEU A 172 72.35 38.84 55.46
CA LEU A 172 70.96 38.42 55.29
C LEU A 172 70.36 37.84 56.58
N VAL A 173 71.17 37.14 57.39
CA VAL A 173 70.75 36.62 58.70
C VAL A 173 70.53 37.78 59.68
N ASP A 174 71.45 38.74 59.75
CA ASP A 174 71.30 39.92 60.61
C ASP A 174 70.08 40.76 60.21
N GLU A 175 69.83 40.93 58.91
CA GLU A 175 68.65 41.66 58.40
C GLU A 175 67.33 40.91 58.67
N PHE A 176 67.32 39.57 58.55
CA PHE A 176 66.16 38.75 58.88
C PHE A 176 65.83 38.82 60.38
N VAL A 177 66.84 38.71 61.24
CA VAL A 177 66.69 38.86 62.70
C VAL A 177 66.16 40.26 63.05
N ALA A 178 66.69 41.32 62.43
CA ALA A 178 66.20 42.68 62.60
C ALA A 178 64.75 42.86 62.14
N SER A 179 64.32 42.17 61.07
CA SER A 179 62.93 42.22 60.58
C SER A 179 61.94 41.50 61.49
N ILE A 180 62.39 40.48 62.24
CA ILE A 180 61.56 39.76 63.21
C ILE A 180 61.50 40.52 64.54
N GLU A 181 62.57 41.21 64.92
CA GLU A 181 62.59 42.08 66.11
C GLU A 181 61.80 43.38 65.91
N SER A 182 61.49 43.77 64.67
CA SER A 182 60.59 44.88 64.34
C SER A 182 59.21 44.38 63.85
N PRO A 183 58.22 44.22 64.74
CA PRO A 183 56.86 43.89 64.32
C PRO A 183 56.30 44.98 63.38
N PRO A 184 55.45 44.64 62.40
CA PRO A 184 54.93 45.61 61.46
C PRO A 184 54.17 46.71 62.21
N ALA A 185 54.71 47.92 62.17
CA ALA A 185 53.95 49.11 62.51
C ALA A 185 52.73 49.16 61.59
N ALA A 186 51.55 49.09 62.20
CA ALA A 186 50.24 49.14 61.58
C ALA A 186 50.18 50.07 60.35
N VAL A 187 49.91 49.49 59.17
CA VAL A 187 49.42 50.25 58.02
C VAL A 187 47.94 50.54 58.27
N ARG A 188 47.65 51.76 58.75
CA ARG A 188 46.32 52.36 58.69
C ARG A 188 46.15 53.01 57.31
N SER A 189 45.27 52.44 56.48
CA SER A 189 44.30 53.12 55.60
C SER A 189 43.72 52.11 54.62
#